data_AF-Q9K2Z9-F1
#
_entry.id   AF-Q9K2Z9-F1
#
_cell.length_a   1.000
_cell.length_b   1.000
_cell.length_c   1.000
_cell.angle_alpha   90.00
_cell.angle_beta   90.00
_cell.angle_gamma   90.00
#
_symmetry.space_group_name_H-M   'P 1'
#
loop_
_entity.id
_entity.type
_entity.pdbx_description
1 polymer ?
#
loop_
_entity_poly.entity_id
_entity_poly.type
_entity_poly.pdbx_seq_one_letter_code
_entity_poly.pdbx_strand_id
1 'polypeptide(L)'
;DPTLLRLKSESLVLFPKEGRPSFADEVIALMRRAGVEPRVTAIVEDVNAALGLVAAGAGVTLVPASVAAIRRPFVRTMEMADASAKVPVSLTYLTDSRVPVLRAFLDVARRGKGQK
;
A
#
# COMPACT_ATOMS: atom_id res chain seq x y z
N ASP A 1 6.37 -17.30 -7.72
CA ASP A 1 6.51 -16.01 -7.00
C ASP A 1 5.32 -15.10 -7.23
N PRO A 2 4.97 -14.25 -6.25
CA PRO A 2 3.87 -13.30 -6.36
C PRO A 2 4.29 -12.15 -7.27
N THR A 3 3.67 -12.07 -8.46
CA THR A 3 3.87 -10.97 -9.41
C THR A 3 2.56 -10.24 -9.68
N LEU A 4 2.63 -8.99 -10.13
CA LEU A 4 1.46 -8.20 -10.53
C LEU A 4 0.66 -8.92 -11.63
N LEU A 5 1.35 -9.61 -12.55
CA LEU A 5 0.70 -10.43 -13.58
C LEU A 5 -0.11 -11.58 -12.98
N ARG A 6 0.41 -12.26 -11.95
CA ARG A 6 -0.31 -13.35 -11.27
C ARG A 6 -1.57 -12.86 -10.56
N LEU A 7 -1.55 -11.62 -10.04
CA LEU A 7 -2.71 -11.01 -9.40
C LEU A 7 -3.87 -10.73 -10.36
N LYS A 8 -3.66 -10.79 -11.68
CA LYS A 8 -4.73 -10.63 -12.68
C LYS A 8 -5.90 -11.60 -12.48
N SER A 9 -5.62 -12.82 -12.03
CA SER A 9 -6.65 -13.85 -11.80
C SER A 9 -7.21 -13.86 -10.38
N GLU A 10 -6.67 -13.04 -9.48
CA GLU A 10 -7.04 -13.03 -8.07
C GLU A 10 -8.13 -11.99 -7.78
N SER A 11 -9.01 -12.28 -6.82
CA SER A 11 -9.99 -11.32 -6.30
C SER A 11 -9.28 -10.36 -5.34
N LEU A 12 -9.24 -9.07 -5.68
CA LEU A 12 -8.57 -8.06 -4.87
C LEU A 12 -9.53 -7.36 -3.91
N VAL A 13 -9.17 -7.37 -2.62
CA VAL A 13 -9.79 -6.57 -1.57
C VAL A 13 -8.85 -5.40 -1.26
N LEU A 14 -9.23 -4.18 -1.62
CA LEU A 14 -8.41 -2.97 -1.45
C LEU A 14 -8.92 -2.07 -0.33
N PHE A 15 -8.13 -1.08 0.05
CA PHE A 15 -8.43 -0.11 1.09
C PHE A 15 -7.57 1.17 0.89
N PRO A 16 -7.92 2.31 1.50
CA PRO A 16 -9.22 2.63 2.08
C PRO A 16 -10.25 3.00 1.00
N LYS A 17 -11.55 2.87 1.34
CA LYS A 17 -12.69 3.20 0.46
C LYS A 17 -12.83 4.71 0.19
N GLU A 18 -12.45 5.53 1.16
CA GLU A 18 -12.58 6.99 1.13
C GLU A 18 -11.21 7.69 1.06
N GLY A 19 -11.22 9.02 0.86
CA GLY A 19 -10.01 9.84 0.83
C GLY A 19 -9.17 9.64 -0.44
N ARG A 20 -9.75 9.94 -1.61
CA ARG A 20 -9.07 9.78 -2.90
C ARG A 20 -8.25 11.03 -3.30
N PRO A 21 -7.09 10.85 -3.95
CA PRO A 21 -6.44 9.59 -4.28
C PRO A 21 -5.89 8.86 -3.04
N SER A 22 -6.16 7.57 -2.93
CA SER A 22 -5.82 6.73 -1.78
C SER A 22 -4.82 5.62 -2.14
N PHE A 23 -4.43 4.81 -1.15
CA PHE A 23 -3.59 3.62 -1.40
C PHE A 23 -4.23 2.64 -2.39
N ALA A 24 -5.57 2.50 -2.39
CA ALA A 24 -6.28 1.67 -3.37
C ALA A 24 -6.06 2.17 -4.80
N ASP A 25 -6.12 3.50 -5.00
CA ASP A 25 -5.87 4.11 -6.31
C ASP A 25 -4.43 3.87 -6.77
N GLU A 26 -3.44 3.96 -5.87
CA GLU A 26 -2.05 3.69 -6.19
C GLU A 26 -1.81 2.21 -6.58
N VAL A 27 -2.45 1.27 -5.88
CA VAL A 27 -2.38 -0.16 -6.22
C VAL A 27 -2.98 -0.43 -7.61
N ILE A 28 -4.14 0.15 -7.90
CA ILE A 28 -4.79 0.03 -9.22
C ILE A 28 -3.90 0.63 -10.30
N ALA A 29 -3.34 1.82 -10.06
CA ALA A 29 -2.43 2.47 -10.99
C ALA A 29 -1.15 1.65 -11.21
N LEU A 30 -0.58 1.07 -10.15
CA LEU A 30 0.57 0.19 -10.22
C LEU A 30 0.30 -1.03 -11.12
N MET A 31 -0.83 -1.71 -10.94
CA MET A 31 -1.19 -2.87 -11.76
C MET A 31 -1.43 -2.46 -13.22
N ARG A 32 -2.11 -1.33 -13.47
CA ARG A 32 -2.33 -0.80 -14.82
C ARG A 32 -1.04 -0.43 -15.52
N ARG A 33 -0.07 0.18 -14.82
CA ARG A 33 1.27 0.47 -15.36
C ARG A 33 2.02 -0.81 -15.78
N ALA A 34 1.72 -1.94 -15.14
CA ALA A 34 2.23 -3.26 -15.51
C ALA A 34 1.41 -3.96 -16.61
N GLY A 35 0.42 -3.28 -17.22
CA GLY A 35 -0.44 -3.86 -18.26
C GLY A 35 -1.50 -4.83 -17.73
N VAL A 36 -1.80 -4.79 -16.42
CA VAL A 36 -2.75 -5.67 -15.75
C VAL A 36 -3.96 -4.86 -15.30
N GLU A 37 -5.16 -5.26 -15.73
CA GLU A 37 -6.40 -4.71 -15.18
C GLU A 37 -6.79 -5.51 -13.91
N PRO A 38 -6.85 -4.88 -12.73
CA PRO A 38 -7.13 -5.58 -11.47
C PRO A 38 -8.59 -5.99 -11.34
N ARG A 39 -8.84 -7.21 -10.83
CA ARG A 39 -10.19 -7.66 -10.45
C ARG A 39 -10.51 -7.25 -9.01
N VAL A 40 -10.88 -5.98 -8.81
CA VAL A 40 -11.25 -5.45 -7.50
C VAL A 40 -12.66 -5.91 -7.12
N THR A 41 -12.77 -6.76 -6.10
CA THR A 41 -14.07 -7.29 -5.60
C THR A 41 -14.63 -6.50 -4.44
N ALA A 42 -13.77 -5.82 -3.67
CA ALA A 42 -14.20 -4.94 -2.59
C ALA A 42 -13.16 -3.82 -2.38
N ILE A 43 -13.65 -2.64 -1.98
CA ILE A 43 -12.83 -1.58 -1.39
C ILE A 43 -13.44 -1.25 -0.02
N VAL A 44 -12.70 -1.53 1.05
CA VAL A 44 -13.17 -1.43 2.44
C VAL A 44 -12.53 -0.25 3.17
N GLU A 45 -13.03 0.06 4.35
CA GLU A 45 -12.69 1.26 5.13
C GLU A 45 -11.21 1.36 5.48
N ASP A 46 -10.57 0.26 5.89
CA ASP A 46 -9.19 0.25 6.33
C ASP A 46 -8.47 -1.09 6.08
N VAL A 47 -7.19 -1.12 6.46
CA VAL A 47 -6.32 -2.30 6.30
C VAL A 47 -6.76 -3.49 7.15
N ASN A 48 -7.39 -3.26 8.31
CA ASN A 48 -7.81 -4.35 9.19
C ASN A 48 -9.05 -5.05 8.62
N ALA A 49 -10.02 -4.28 8.10
CA ALA A 49 -11.17 -4.82 7.39
C ALA A 49 -10.73 -5.66 6.18
N ALA A 50 -9.77 -5.16 5.40
CA ALA A 50 -9.25 -5.88 4.23
C ALA A 50 -8.59 -7.21 4.65
N LEU A 51 -7.76 -7.19 5.68
CA LEU A 51 -7.08 -8.38 6.17
C LEU A 51 -8.05 -9.38 6.83
N GLY A 52 -9.14 -8.91 7.44
CA GLY A 52 -10.21 -9.77 7.95
C GLY A 52 -10.91 -10.54 6.83
N LEU A 53 -11.22 -9.87 5.71
CA LEU A 53 -11.80 -10.52 4.53
C LEU A 53 -10.83 -11.51 3.86
N VAL A 54 -9.53 -11.19 3.82
CA VAL A 54 -8.51 -12.12 3.33
C VAL A 54 -8.40 -13.35 4.24
N ALA A 55 -8.40 -13.18 5.56
CA ALA A 55 -8.40 -14.28 6.51
C ALA A 55 -9.66 -15.16 6.38
N ALA A 56 -10.79 -14.58 5.98
CA ALA A 56 -12.03 -15.30 5.67
C ALA A 56 -12.05 -15.96 4.28
N GLY A 57 -10.99 -15.82 3.47
CA GLY A 57 -10.88 -16.44 2.15
C GLY A 57 -11.57 -15.67 1.01
N ALA A 58 -11.93 -14.39 1.21
CA ALA A 58 -12.61 -13.60 0.18
C ALA A 58 -11.70 -13.21 -1.01
N GLY A 59 -10.38 -13.36 -0.87
CA GLY A 59 -9.41 -13.00 -1.91
C GLY A 59 -8.04 -12.66 -1.33
N VAL A 60 -7.32 -11.78 -2.02
CA VAL A 60 -5.99 -11.29 -1.63
C VAL A 60 -5.99 -9.76 -1.54
N THR A 61 -4.98 -9.21 -0.87
CA THR A 61 -4.77 -7.77 -0.79
C THR A 61 -3.29 -7.45 -0.94
N LEU A 62 -2.98 -6.24 -1.41
CA LEU A 62 -1.65 -5.68 -1.40
C LEU A 62 -1.51 -4.77 -0.19
N VAL A 63 -0.39 -4.85 0.52
CA VAL A 63 -0.11 -4.00 1.69
C VAL A 63 1.31 -3.43 1.61
N PRO A 64 1.56 -2.24 2.18
CA PRO A 64 2.92 -1.76 2.37
C PRO A 64 3.73 -2.69 3.29
N ALA A 65 5.06 -2.73 3.10
CA ALA A 65 5.96 -3.56 3.89
C ALA A 65 5.83 -3.31 5.42
N SER A 66 5.53 -2.09 5.83
CA SER A 66 5.29 -1.74 7.24
C SER A 66 4.11 -2.49 7.86
N VAL A 67 3.08 -2.79 7.07
CA VAL A 67 1.92 -3.60 7.50
C VAL A 67 2.28 -5.08 7.48
N ALA A 68 3.01 -5.54 6.45
CA ALA A 68 3.42 -6.93 6.30
C ALA A 68 4.31 -7.44 7.45
N ALA A 69 5.03 -6.53 8.13
CA ALA A 69 5.85 -6.83 9.30
C ALA A 69 5.03 -7.34 10.50
N ILE A 70 3.71 -7.07 10.53
CA ILE A 70 2.81 -7.51 11.60
C ILE A 70 2.17 -8.83 11.20
N ARG A 71 2.55 -9.92 11.89
CA ARG A 71 1.94 -11.23 11.69
C ARG A 71 0.50 -11.23 12.18
N ARG A 72 -0.41 -11.74 11.33
CA ARG A 72 -1.82 -11.95 11.67
C ARG A 72 -2.17 -13.43 11.49
N PRO A 73 -2.96 -14.02 12.40
CA PRO A 73 -3.48 -15.37 12.23
C PRO A 73 -4.17 -15.52 10.87
N PHE A 74 -3.98 -16.68 10.23
CA PHE A 74 -4.64 -17.06 8.96
C PHE A 74 -4.28 -16.21 7.74
N VAL A 75 -3.34 -15.27 7.85
CA VAL A 75 -2.84 -14.47 6.74
C VAL A 75 -1.36 -14.76 6.51
N ARG A 76 -1.01 -15.17 5.29
CA ARG A 76 0.37 -15.28 4.83
C ARG A 76 0.73 -14.04 4.02
N THR A 77 1.77 -13.34 4.44
CA THR A 77 2.35 -12.22 3.69
C THR A 77 3.52 -12.72 2.84
N MET A 78 3.63 -12.19 1.62
CA MET A 78 4.73 -12.49 0.69
C MET A 78 5.20 -11.19 0.05
N GLU A 79 6.50 -11.04 -0.12
CA GLU A 79 7.06 -9.90 -0.84
C GLU A 79 6.83 -10.06 -2.35
N MET A 80 6.42 -8.97 -3.00
CA MET A 80 6.22 -8.94 -4.45
C MET A 80 7.56 -9.10 -5.17
N ALA A 81 7.60 -9.97 -6.19
CA ALA A 81 8.80 -10.15 -6.99
C ALA A 81 9.06 -8.99 -7.97
N ASP A 82 8.04 -8.20 -8.31
CA ASP A 82 8.19 -7.02 -9.15
C ASP A 82 8.89 -5.89 -8.38
N ALA A 83 10.12 -5.54 -8.78
CA ALA A 83 10.85 -4.43 -8.18
C ALA A 83 10.14 -3.06 -8.32
N SER A 84 9.23 -2.96 -9.30
CA SER A 84 8.37 -1.80 -9.53
C SER A 84 7.18 -1.71 -8.57
N ALA A 85 6.87 -2.78 -7.82
CA ALA A 85 5.76 -2.83 -6.86
C ALA A 85 6.10 -2.04 -5.58
N LYS A 86 6.25 -0.73 -5.73
CA LYS A 86 6.54 0.22 -4.66
C LYS A 86 5.46 1.29 -4.66
N VAL A 87 5.05 1.66 -3.44
CA VAL A 87 4.18 2.81 -3.20
C VAL A 87 4.96 3.91 -2.49
N PRO A 88 4.76 5.19 -2.84
CA PRO A 88 5.46 6.29 -2.20
C PRO A 88 4.95 6.52 -0.78
N VAL A 89 5.83 7.04 0.08
CA VAL A 89 5.46 7.69 1.34
C VAL A 89 5.74 9.17 1.17
N SER A 90 4.71 10.00 1.36
CA SER A 90 4.75 11.43 1.09
C SER A 90 4.58 12.25 2.36
N LEU A 91 5.20 13.43 2.39
CA LEU A 91 5.01 14.44 3.43
C LEU A 91 4.48 15.72 2.79
N THR A 92 3.38 16.24 3.33
CA THR A 92 2.77 17.48 2.89
C THR A 92 2.80 18.50 4.02
N TYR A 93 3.25 19.72 3.73
CA TYR A 93 3.39 20.81 4.69
C TYR A 93 3.27 22.16 3.98
N LEU A 94 2.92 23.21 4.73
CA LEU A 94 2.88 24.57 4.21
C LEU A 94 4.30 25.08 3.95
N THR A 95 4.58 25.53 2.73
CA THR A 95 5.91 25.98 2.28
C THR A 95 6.43 27.16 3.09
N ASP A 96 5.54 28.05 3.52
CA ASP A 96 5.89 29.30 4.22
C ASP A 96 5.88 29.16 5.75
N SER A 97 5.78 27.92 6.26
CA SER A 97 5.79 27.66 7.69
C SER A 97 7.13 28.02 8.32
N ARG A 98 7.08 28.88 9.34
CA ARG A 98 8.25 29.31 10.13
C ARG A 98 8.47 28.49 11.39
N VAL A 99 7.73 27.40 11.56
CA VAL A 99 7.78 26.55 12.76
C VAL A 99 9.13 25.81 12.82
N PRO A 100 10.00 26.07 13.81
CA PRO A 100 11.34 25.45 13.86
C PRO A 100 11.29 23.92 13.93
N VAL A 101 10.32 23.35 14.65
CA VAL A 101 10.16 21.89 14.75
C VAL A 101 9.81 21.24 13.41
N LEU A 102 9.12 21.94 12.50
CA LEU A 102 8.85 21.41 11.16
C LEU A 102 10.15 21.24 10.37
N ARG A 103 11.06 22.22 10.43
CA ARG A 103 12.37 22.13 9.74
C ARG A 103 13.18 20.96 10.28
N ALA A 104 13.27 20.84 11.61
CA ALA A 104 13.96 19.73 12.25
C ALA A 104 13.37 18.36 11.84
N PHE A 105 12.04 18.24 11.80
CA PHE A 105 11.37 17.02 11.37
C PHE A 105 11.67 16.67 9.91
N LEU A 106 11.60 17.66 9.00
CA LEU A 106 11.91 17.45 7.58
C LEU A 106 13.35 17.02 7.36
N ASP A 107 14.30 17.54 8.14
CA ASP A 107 15.71 17.16 8.05
C ASP A 107 15.93 15.71 8.50
N VAL A 108 15.25 15.27 9.58
CA VAL A 108 15.28 13.85 10.01
C VAL A 108 14.66 12.95 8.93
N ALA A 109 13.49 13.32 8.41
CA ALA A 109 12.80 12.54 7.39
C ALA A 109 13.63 12.41 6.09
N ARG A 110 14.38 13.45 5.70
CA ARG A 110 15.28 13.41 4.54
C ARG A 110 16.45 12.46 4.74
N ARG A 111 17.02 12.37 5.95
CA ARG A 111 18.11 11.43 6.27
C ARG A 111 17.64 9.97 6.17
N GLY A 112 16.38 9.70 6.54
CA GLY A 112 15.78 8.36 6.45
C GLY A 112 15.52 7.86 5.02
N LYS A 113 15.55 8.73 3.99
CA LYS A 113 15.28 8.32 2.59
C LYS A 113 16.31 7.34 2.00
N GLY A 114 17.48 7.18 2.64
CA GLY A 114 18.56 6.28 2.18
C GLY A 114 18.74 5.00 2.99
N GLN A 115 17.90 4.75 4.00
CA GLN A 115 18.04 3.58 4.88
C GLN A 115 16.89 2.60 4.59
N LYS A 116 17.10 1.73 3.60
CA LYS A 116 16.29 0.55 3.34
C LYS A 116 17.19 -0.63 3.00
#